data_AF-A0A2G5MX50-F1
#
_entry.id   AF-A0A2G5MX50-F1
#
_cell.length_a   1.000
_cell.length_b   1.000
_cell.length_c   1.000
_cell.angle_alpha   90.00
_cell.angle_beta   90.00
_cell.angle_gamma   90.00
#
_symmetry.space_group_name_H-M   'P 1'
#
loop_
_entity.id
_entity.type
_entity.pdbx_description
1 polymer ?
#
loop_
_entity_poly.entity_id
_entity_poly.type
_entity_poly.pdbx_seq_one_letter_code
_entity_poly.pdbx_strand_id
1 'polypeptide(L)'
;MAKIWPYIRFSSEEQKHGDSRRRQRELVESFARRHEIVAEGSVIDDSLDLNDLGVSGYRGKNLLTGRFKAFLDAVEAGIVKPGDYLAVEALNRITRLDPMESLPIILNLIQEKGIKIAITSGSQIYKKGDDISSLYIAVGELQRGFKESQEKGVRVKEAWNSKKKRAADLGEIATSRVPLWLAVDTTRLDSGTIKRTIREIEERVAVVREIFRLSDINIGAVATARMLTDRGVPTFTRKNARKNSNYGDFWQVTYIRKILANRAVLGHYQPMQWLEVDGKRSRVNHGAEIKNYFPQIISSELFDRVQLKKDSRKNEGQGNKGLKFSNLFTKMAFCSECGAVAHHVNKGKDPKKGGRYLVCYRAKYGSCAYKSWRYEKVESMILSYLAEADIKSIMRDDNKVDVLINERYKIESELISVGEMLENFRKDFKALNGRISNIERELAIENEARLVEFKSKLQSLDAEILDAIEQQKADIKQEVKALQEMESVADENTVFEIRSKINARLKLVVDRIVLNFALQVAEVRFKNGVVRYIHEGGVFGNIMPPPTPEQSLEDLRQIEEWSKLSDDEKRSTWADSTFPIVPLKI
;
A
#
# COMPACT_ATOMS: atom_id res chain seq x y z
N MET A 1 -48.57 4.51 40.28
CA MET A 1 -48.20 3.12 39.96
C MET A 1 -46.75 3.12 39.53
N ALA A 2 -45.92 2.29 40.17
CA ALA A 2 -44.51 2.19 39.83
C ALA A 2 -44.34 1.49 38.48
N LYS A 3 -43.37 1.93 37.68
CA LYS A 3 -43.07 1.33 36.38
C LYS A 3 -41.85 0.44 36.46
N ILE A 4 -41.84 -0.63 35.68
CA ILE A 4 -40.68 -1.52 35.52
C ILE A 4 -40.05 -1.23 34.16
N TRP A 5 -38.83 -0.69 34.19
CA TRP A 5 -38.04 -0.31 33.03
C TRP A 5 -37.03 -1.43 32.70
N PRO A 6 -37.24 -2.23 31.63
CA PRO A 6 -36.37 -3.36 31.30
C PRO A 6 -35.09 -2.86 30.64
N TYR A 7 -33.93 -3.13 31.23
CA TYR A 7 -32.63 -2.83 30.63
C TYR A 7 -31.96 -4.12 30.15
N ILE A 8 -31.96 -4.31 28.82
CA ILE A 8 -31.48 -5.52 28.16
C ILE A 8 -30.19 -5.21 27.41
N ARG A 9 -29.13 -5.98 27.69
CA ARG A 9 -27.81 -5.80 27.09
C ARG A 9 -27.17 -7.13 26.72
N PHE A 10 -26.46 -7.18 25.59
CA PHE A 10 -25.62 -8.31 25.21
C PHE A 10 -24.31 -7.88 24.53
N SER A 11 -23.31 -8.77 24.61
CA SER A 11 -21.91 -8.42 24.36
C SER A 11 -21.45 -8.42 22.90
N SER A 12 -22.19 -9.07 21.98
CA SER A 12 -21.90 -9.02 20.56
C SER A 12 -23.18 -9.10 19.71
N GLU A 13 -23.15 -8.48 18.53
CA GLU A 13 -24.27 -8.50 17.57
C GLU A 13 -24.62 -9.93 17.10
N GLU A 14 -23.67 -10.86 17.14
CA GLU A 14 -23.89 -12.29 16.83
C GLU A 14 -24.82 -12.98 17.85
N GLN A 15 -24.93 -12.45 19.08
CA GLN A 15 -25.88 -12.95 20.09
C GLN A 15 -27.31 -12.46 19.87
N LYS A 16 -27.54 -11.54 18.92
CA LYS A 16 -28.87 -11.03 18.54
C LYS A 16 -29.75 -12.13 17.89
N HIS A 17 -29.12 -13.12 17.25
CA HIS A 17 -29.79 -14.29 16.67
C HIS A 17 -29.98 -15.45 17.67
N GLY A 18 -29.50 -15.30 18.91
CA GLY A 18 -29.64 -16.31 19.96
C GLY A 18 -30.71 -15.95 20.99
N ASP A 19 -31.00 -16.93 21.86
CA ASP A 19 -32.02 -16.93 22.91
C ASP A 19 -31.87 -15.83 23.99
N SER A 20 -30.84 -14.99 23.90
CA SER A 20 -30.44 -14.06 24.98
C SER A 20 -31.41 -12.90 25.21
N ARG A 21 -32.06 -12.36 24.16
CA ARG A 21 -33.06 -11.29 24.30
C ARG A 21 -34.39 -11.85 24.81
N ARG A 22 -34.83 -12.99 24.26
CA ARG A 22 -36.04 -13.70 24.69
C ARG A 22 -35.93 -14.08 26.17
N ARG A 23 -34.84 -14.75 26.57
CA ARG A 23 -34.58 -15.13 27.96
C ARG A 23 -34.57 -13.95 28.93
N GLN A 24 -33.91 -12.84 28.59
CA GLN A 24 -33.89 -11.66 29.47
C GLN A 24 -35.29 -11.03 29.61
N ARG A 25 -36.08 -11.03 28.53
CA ARG A 25 -37.45 -10.54 28.58
C ARG A 25 -38.36 -11.46 29.41
N GLU A 26 -38.22 -12.77 29.26
CA GLU A 26 -38.93 -13.76 30.09
C GLU A 26 -38.59 -13.62 31.59
N LEU A 27 -37.35 -13.28 31.94
CA LEU A 27 -36.95 -13.01 33.33
C LEU A 27 -37.57 -11.71 33.89
N VAL A 28 -37.74 -10.69 33.06
CA VAL A 28 -38.43 -9.45 33.45
C VAL A 28 -39.93 -9.68 33.59
N GLU A 29 -40.52 -10.45 32.69
CA GLU A 29 -41.94 -10.82 32.75
C GLU A 29 -42.23 -11.70 33.96
N SER A 30 -41.36 -12.65 34.30
CA SER A 30 -41.50 -13.47 35.52
C SER A 30 -41.32 -12.63 36.79
N PHE A 31 -40.42 -11.63 36.77
CA PHE A 31 -40.29 -10.65 37.86
C PHE A 31 -41.59 -9.85 38.05
N ALA A 32 -42.20 -9.37 36.98
CA ALA A 32 -43.44 -8.59 37.05
C ALA A 32 -44.65 -9.40 37.55
N ARG A 33 -44.64 -10.73 37.39
CA ARG A 33 -45.72 -11.64 37.84
C ARG A 33 -45.66 -12.02 39.32
N ARG A 34 -44.62 -11.61 40.05
CA ARG A 34 -44.49 -11.95 41.47
C ARG A 34 -45.58 -11.29 42.30
N HIS A 35 -46.02 -11.98 43.34
CA HIS A 35 -47.13 -11.53 44.17
C HIS A 35 -46.88 -10.15 44.78
N GLU A 36 -45.66 -9.90 45.26
CA GLU A 36 -45.26 -8.62 45.84
C GLU A 36 -45.22 -7.46 44.82
N ILE A 37 -44.91 -7.74 43.55
CA ILE A 37 -44.83 -6.72 42.49
C ILE A 37 -46.23 -6.44 41.91
N VAL A 38 -47.06 -7.49 41.79
CA VAL A 38 -48.47 -7.38 41.39
C VAL A 38 -49.29 -6.64 42.45
N ALA A 39 -49.03 -6.91 43.75
CA ALA A 39 -49.67 -6.19 44.85
C ALA A 39 -49.32 -4.68 44.87
N GLU A 40 -48.14 -4.31 44.37
CA GLU A 40 -47.73 -2.91 44.20
C GLU A 40 -48.39 -2.25 42.96
N GLY A 41 -49.05 -3.03 42.10
CA GLY A 41 -49.65 -2.56 40.86
C GLY A 41 -48.63 -2.10 39.82
N SER A 42 -47.42 -2.67 39.85
CA SER A 42 -46.34 -2.27 38.97
C SER A 42 -46.51 -2.85 37.56
N VAL A 43 -46.24 -2.03 36.53
CA VAL A 43 -46.39 -2.44 35.11
C VAL A 43 -45.10 -2.23 34.34
N ILE A 44 -44.84 -3.12 33.38
CA ILE A 44 -43.69 -3.01 32.47
C ILE A 44 -43.93 -1.84 31.51
N ASP A 45 -42.96 -0.94 31.39
CA ASP A 45 -42.97 0.17 30.44
C ASP A 45 -41.76 0.08 29.50
N ASP A 46 -42.03 -0.17 28.22
CA ASP A 46 -41.03 -0.31 27.16
C ASP A 46 -40.77 1.03 26.40
N SER A 47 -41.40 2.15 26.81
CA SER A 47 -41.37 3.42 26.04
C SER A 47 -39.99 4.07 25.92
N LEU A 48 -39.07 3.81 26.86
CA LEU A 48 -37.70 4.33 26.84
C LEU A 48 -36.73 3.51 25.96
N ASP A 49 -37.17 2.37 25.41
CA ASP A 49 -36.37 1.44 24.60
C ASP A 49 -34.92 1.30 25.09
N LEU A 50 -34.73 0.68 26.26
CA LEU A 50 -33.42 0.59 26.91
C LEU A 50 -32.57 -0.60 26.43
N ASN A 51 -32.72 -0.98 25.16
CA ASN A 51 -32.02 -2.11 24.55
C ASN A 51 -30.64 -1.68 24.01
N ASP A 52 -29.57 -2.03 24.71
CA ASP A 52 -28.19 -1.70 24.29
C ASP A 52 -27.60 -2.82 23.43
N LEU A 53 -27.75 -2.66 22.10
CA LEU A 53 -27.36 -3.64 21.09
C LEU A 53 -25.88 -3.47 20.72
N GLY A 54 -25.04 -4.48 21.03
CA GLY A 54 -23.73 -4.64 20.38
C GLY A 54 -22.58 -3.75 20.88
N VAL A 55 -22.73 -3.03 22.00
CA VAL A 55 -21.66 -2.15 22.52
C VAL A 55 -20.71 -2.89 23.46
N SER A 56 -19.45 -3.06 23.03
CA SER A 56 -18.43 -3.75 23.83
C SER A 56 -18.13 -2.99 25.12
N GLY A 57 -18.49 -3.58 26.26
CA GLY A 57 -18.38 -3.01 27.61
C GLY A 57 -16.97 -2.71 28.12
N TYR A 58 -15.90 -2.90 27.33
CA TYR A 58 -14.52 -2.92 27.80
C TYR A 58 -13.90 -1.54 28.07
N ARG A 59 -14.56 -0.44 27.70
CA ARG A 59 -14.06 0.92 27.95
C ARG A 59 -15.11 1.73 28.69
N GLY A 60 -14.70 2.44 29.73
CA GLY A 60 -15.55 3.23 30.63
C GLY A 60 -16.44 4.32 30.04
N LYS A 61 -16.42 4.50 28.71
CA LYS A 61 -17.26 5.49 28.04
C LYS A 61 -18.75 5.13 28.02
N ASN A 62 -19.13 3.88 28.29
CA ASN A 62 -20.54 3.45 28.18
C ASN A 62 -21.48 3.98 29.28
N LEU A 63 -20.97 4.45 30.42
CA LEU A 63 -21.81 5.13 31.42
C LEU A 63 -22.15 6.57 31.01
N LEU A 64 -21.33 7.16 30.13
CA LEU A 64 -21.51 8.51 29.60
C LEU A 64 -22.06 8.52 28.16
N THR A 65 -22.25 7.35 27.54
CA THR A 65 -22.78 7.19 26.16
C THR A 65 -23.58 5.91 26.03
N GLY A 66 -24.80 5.95 25.48
CA GLY A 66 -25.63 4.78 25.20
C GLY A 66 -27.01 4.80 25.89
N ARG A 67 -27.70 3.65 25.91
CA ARG A 67 -29.08 3.55 26.45
C ARG A 67 -29.16 3.65 27.98
N PHE A 68 -28.08 3.29 28.70
CA PHE A 68 -28.02 3.52 30.15
C PHE A 68 -27.92 5.02 30.49
N LYS A 69 -27.18 5.81 29.69
CA LYS A 69 -27.18 7.27 29.85
C LYS A 69 -28.56 7.86 29.57
N ALA A 70 -29.26 7.39 28.54
CA ALA A 70 -30.65 7.77 28.28
C ALA A 70 -31.58 7.46 29.47
N PHE A 71 -31.35 6.36 30.19
CA PHE A 71 -32.06 6.08 31.44
C PHE A 71 -31.71 7.08 32.54
N LEU A 72 -30.43 7.39 32.75
CA LEU A 72 -30.01 8.43 33.71
C LEU A 72 -30.65 9.79 33.39
N ASP A 73 -30.66 10.18 32.12
CA ASP A 73 -31.27 11.42 31.65
C ASP A 73 -32.80 11.41 31.85
N ALA A 74 -33.45 10.27 31.67
CA ALA A 74 -34.89 10.10 31.92
C ALA A 74 -35.24 10.16 33.42
N VAL A 75 -34.33 9.73 34.30
CA VAL A 75 -34.46 9.93 35.76
C VAL A 75 -34.29 11.41 36.11
N GLU A 76 -33.32 12.10 35.52
CA GLU A 76 -33.11 13.54 35.73
C GLU A 76 -34.29 14.39 35.19
N ALA A 77 -34.86 14.00 34.05
CA ALA A 77 -36.04 14.63 33.46
C ALA A 77 -37.36 14.28 34.17
N GLY A 78 -37.35 13.40 35.17
CA GLY A 78 -38.54 12.98 35.92
C GLY A 78 -39.51 12.08 35.15
N ILE A 79 -39.09 11.53 34.01
CA ILE A 79 -39.84 10.54 33.24
C ILE A 79 -39.86 9.21 34.00
N VAL A 80 -38.70 8.81 34.51
CA VAL A 80 -38.55 7.72 35.48
C VAL A 80 -38.67 8.32 36.88
N LYS A 81 -39.63 7.83 37.66
CA LYS A 81 -40.02 8.45 38.93
C LYS A 81 -39.42 7.70 40.13
N PRO A 82 -39.21 8.37 41.28
CA PRO A 82 -38.88 7.69 42.53
C PRO A 82 -39.89 6.58 42.82
N GLY A 83 -39.39 5.39 43.15
CA GLY A 83 -40.19 4.18 43.34
C GLY A 83 -40.27 3.26 42.12
N ASP A 84 -39.91 3.72 40.92
CA ASP A 84 -39.82 2.89 39.72
C ASP A 84 -38.69 1.86 39.82
N TYR A 85 -38.83 0.77 39.08
CA TYR A 85 -37.87 -0.32 38.98
C TYR A 85 -37.01 -0.21 37.72
N LEU A 86 -35.70 -0.32 37.86
CA LEU A 86 -34.78 -0.70 36.79
C LEU A 86 -34.56 -2.21 36.85
N ALA A 87 -35.11 -2.95 35.89
CA ALA A 87 -34.98 -4.40 35.83
C ALA A 87 -33.78 -4.81 34.96
N VAL A 88 -32.81 -5.49 35.56
CA VAL A 88 -31.59 -5.97 34.91
C VAL A 88 -31.37 -7.44 35.20
N GLU A 89 -30.80 -8.17 34.25
CA GLU A 89 -30.43 -9.58 34.49
C GLU A 89 -29.38 -9.71 35.60
N ALA A 90 -28.38 -8.83 35.61
CA ALA A 90 -27.30 -8.79 36.60
C ALA A 90 -26.66 -7.40 36.64
N LEU A 91 -26.04 -7.01 37.76
CA LEU A 91 -25.38 -5.69 37.90
C LEU A 91 -24.25 -5.49 36.88
N ASN A 92 -23.57 -6.57 36.48
CA ASN A 92 -22.54 -6.53 35.44
C ASN A 92 -23.05 -6.17 34.01
N ARG A 93 -24.39 -6.07 33.83
CA ARG A 93 -25.02 -5.59 32.59
C ARG A 93 -25.11 -4.08 32.55
N ILE A 94 -25.25 -3.44 33.71
CA ILE A 94 -25.24 -1.98 33.85
C ILE A 94 -23.85 -1.47 33.47
N THR A 95 -22.79 -2.06 34.05
CA THR A 95 -21.42 -1.62 33.83
C THR A 95 -20.41 -2.75 33.96
N ARG A 96 -19.31 -2.62 33.21
CA ARG A 96 -18.10 -3.47 33.30
C ARG A 96 -16.87 -2.67 33.72
N LEU A 97 -17.11 -1.49 34.29
CA LEU A 97 -16.05 -0.64 34.84
C LEU A 97 -15.44 -1.25 36.09
N ASP A 98 -14.35 -0.62 36.53
CA ASP A 98 -13.85 -0.81 37.87
C ASP A 98 -14.99 -0.57 38.89
N PRO A 99 -15.16 -1.48 39.88
CA PRO A 99 -16.16 -1.31 40.94
C PRO A 99 -16.16 0.09 41.57
N MET A 100 -14.99 0.72 41.72
CA MET A 100 -14.83 2.05 42.32
C MET A 100 -15.48 3.17 41.50
N GLU A 101 -15.58 3.03 40.18
CA GLU A 101 -16.25 4.01 39.30
C GLU A 101 -17.76 3.75 39.19
N SER A 102 -18.17 2.49 39.28
CA SER A 102 -19.57 2.08 39.10
C SER A 102 -20.44 2.23 40.35
N LEU A 103 -19.87 1.99 41.53
CA LEU A 103 -20.60 1.98 42.79
C LEU A 103 -21.24 3.35 43.11
N PRO A 104 -20.56 4.50 42.93
CA PRO A 104 -21.15 5.81 43.21
C PRO A 104 -22.41 6.08 42.39
N ILE A 105 -22.45 5.62 41.13
CA ILE A 105 -23.58 5.84 40.22
C ILE A 105 -24.79 5.01 40.65
N ILE A 106 -24.57 3.75 41.01
CA ILE A 106 -25.60 2.84 41.50
C ILE A 106 -26.17 3.35 42.83
N LEU A 107 -25.31 3.78 43.75
CA LEU A 107 -25.72 4.35 45.03
C LEU A 107 -26.54 5.63 44.86
N ASN A 108 -26.12 6.53 43.96
CA ASN A 108 -26.86 7.76 43.64
C ASN A 108 -28.29 7.44 43.12
N LEU A 109 -28.42 6.47 42.22
CA LEU A 109 -29.73 6.03 41.71
C LEU A 109 -30.66 5.53 42.82
N ILE A 110 -30.13 4.73 43.75
CA ILE A 110 -30.93 4.13 44.83
C ILE A 110 -31.25 5.15 45.92
N GLN A 111 -30.24 5.86 46.43
CA GLN A 111 -30.36 6.67 47.64
C GLN A 111 -30.93 8.08 47.36
N GLU A 112 -30.42 8.74 46.33
CA GLU A 112 -30.79 10.12 45.99
C GLU A 112 -32.00 10.17 45.05
N LYS A 113 -32.03 9.31 44.03
CA LYS A 113 -33.11 9.28 43.04
C LYS A 113 -34.27 8.34 43.39
N GLY A 114 -34.11 7.51 44.42
CA GLY A 114 -35.16 6.62 44.92
C GLY A 114 -35.58 5.52 43.94
N ILE A 115 -34.71 5.15 43.00
CA ILE A 115 -34.97 4.09 42.02
C ILE A 115 -34.67 2.72 42.64
N LYS A 116 -35.54 1.75 42.39
CA LYS A 116 -35.34 0.36 42.81
C LYS A 116 -34.59 -0.41 41.71
N ILE A 117 -33.50 -1.11 42.03
CA ILE A 117 -32.79 -1.94 41.04
C ILE A 117 -33.13 -3.40 41.28
N ALA A 118 -33.79 -4.04 40.32
CA ALA A 118 -34.19 -5.44 40.39
C ALA A 118 -33.23 -6.32 39.58
N ILE A 119 -32.54 -7.25 40.25
CA ILE A 119 -31.80 -8.33 39.61
C ILE A 119 -32.76 -9.47 39.31
N THR A 120 -33.15 -9.61 38.04
CA THR A 120 -34.16 -10.58 37.63
C THR A 120 -33.67 -12.03 37.68
N SER A 121 -32.35 -12.30 37.61
CA SER A 121 -31.81 -13.66 37.71
C SER A 121 -31.67 -14.18 39.14
N GLY A 122 -31.50 -13.29 40.12
CA GLY A 122 -31.23 -13.62 41.53
C GLY A 122 -32.34 -13.21 42.49
N SER A 123 -33.42 -12.61 41.97
CA SER A 123 -34.57 -12.11 42.73
C SER A 123 -34.29 -11.03 43.78
N GLN A 124 -33.09 -10.47 43.80
CA GLN A 124 -32.71 -9.38 44.69
C GLN A 124 -33.26 -8.04 44.18
N ILE A 125 -33.78 -7.22 45.08
CA ILE A 125 -34.19 -5.83 44.82
C ILE A 125 -33.34 -4.94 45.73
N TYR A 126 -32.69 -3.94 45.15
CA TYR A 126 -32.01 -2.88 45.88
C TYR A 126 -32.88 -1.63 45.92
N LYS A 127 -33.15 -1.12 47.11
CA LYS A 127 -33.99 0.06 47.34
C LYS A 127 -33.38 0.96 48.42
N LYS A 128 -33.89 2.18 48.51
CA LYS A 128 -33.49 3.15 49.53
C LYS A 128 -33.72 2.57 50.94
N GLY A 129 -32.72 2.68 51.80
CA GLY A 129 -32.77 2.18 53.18
C GLY A 129 -32.48 0.69 53.36
N ASP A 130 -32.03 -0.03 52.31
CA ASP A 130 -31.53 -1.39 52.48
C ASP A 130 -30.25 -1.44 53.34
N ASP A 131 -30.06 -2.57 54.02
CA ASP A 131 -28.94 -2.78 54.93
C ASP A 131 -27.59 -2.90 54.19
N ILE A 132 -26.51 -2.62 54.91
CA ILE A 132 -25.12 -2.68 54.46
C ILE A 132 -24.80 -4.03 53.80
N SER A 133 -25.41 -5.14 54.26
CA SER A 133 -25.25 -6.46 53.66
C SER A 133 -25.63 -6.51 52.17
N SER A 134 -26.68 -5.78 51.75
CA SER A 134 -27.10 -5.73 50.34
C SER A 134 -26.05 -5.02 49.48
N LEU A 135 -25.43 -3.96 50.01
CA LEU A 135 -24.36 -3.25 49.32
C LEU A 135 -23.12 -4.12 49.13
N TYR A 136 -22.74 -4.91 50.13
CA TYR A 136 -21.63 -5.87 50.01
C TYR A 136 -21.87 -6.92 48.93
N ILE A 137 -23.09 -7.44 48.82
CA ILE A 137 -23.46 -8.38 47.75
C ILE A 137 -23.30 -7.72 46.38
N ALA A 138 -23.80 -6.48 46.21
CA ALA A 138 -23.68 -5.74 44.96
C ALA A 138 -22.22 -5.51 44.54
N VAL A 139 -21.36 -5.12 45.49
CA VAL A 139 -19.92 -4.94 45.26
C VAL A 139 -19.27 -6.26 44.86
N GLY A 140 -19.58 -7.36 45.55
CA GLY A 140 -19.04 -8.69 45.23
C GLY A 140 -19.42 -9.15 43.82
N GLU A 141 -20.65 -8.90 43.37
CA GLU A 141 -21.09 -9.23 42.02
C GLU A 141 -20.37 -8.42 40.93
N LEU A 142 -20.18 -7.11 41.17
CA LEU A 142 -19.43 -6.22 40.27
C LEU A 142 -17.97 -6.65 40.19
N GLN A 143 -17.33 -6.94 41.33
CA GLN A 143 -15.95 -7.41 41.39
C GLN A 143 -15.76 -8.74 40.68
N ARG A 144 -16.69 -9.69 40.84
CA ARG A 144 -16.70 -10.98 40.13
C ARG A 144 -16.77 -10.77 38.61
N GLY A 145 -17.68 -9.91 38.14
CA GLY A 145 -17.83 -9.61 36.72
C GLY A 145 -16.62 -8.89 36.10
N PHE A 146 -15.99 -8.00 36.87
CA PHE A 146 -14.75 -7.31 36.48
C PHE A 146 -13.56 -8.27 36.39
N LYS A 147 -13.35 -9.10 37.42
CA LYS A 147 -12.27 -10.10 37.47
C LYS A 147 -12.40 -11.11 36.32
N GLU A 148 -13.60 -11.63 36.08
CA GLU A 148 -13.85 -12.55 34.95
C GLU A 148 -13.55 -11.89 33.59
N SER A 149 -13.86 -10.61 33.44
CA SER A 149 -13.55 -9.86 32.21
C SER A 149 -12.04 -9.63 32.02
N GLN A 150 -11.32 -9.29 33.09
CA GLN A 150 -9.85 -9.19 33.09
C GLN A 150 -9.20 -10.53 32.75
N GLU A 151 -9.59 -11.60 33.45
CA GLU A 151 -9.05 -12.94 33.25
C GLU A 151 -9.31 -13.44 31.82
N LYS A 152 -10.50 -13.19 31.25
CA LYS A 152 -10.77 -13.49 29.84
C LYS A 152 -9.80 -12.75 28.91
N GLY A 153 -9.52 -11.47 29.19
CA GLY A 153 -8.54 -10.69 28.43
C GLY A 153 -7.13 -11.28 28.50
N VAL A 154 -6.68 -11.64 29.71
CA VAL A 154 -5.37 -12.27 29.95
C VAL A 154 -5.29 -13.63 29.25
N ARG A 155 -6.26 -14.52 29.47
CA ARG A 155 -6.29 -15.86 28.85
C ARG A 155 -6.31 -15.80 27.33
N VAL A 156 -7.07 -14.85 26.75
CA VAL A 156 -7.08 -14.64 25.29
C VAL A 156 -5.71 -14.17 24.80
N LYS A 157 -5.07 -13.22 25.50
CA LYS A 157 -3.72 -12.73 25.15
C LYS A 157 -2.68 -13.85 25.25
N GLU A 158 -2.69 -14.63 26.33
CA GLU A 158 -1.81 -15.78 26.53
C GLU A 158 -2.02 -16.84 25.45
N ALA A 159 -3.26 -17.23 25.17
CA ALA A 159 -3.57 -18.18 24.10
C ALA A 159 -3.08 -17.69 22.72
N TRP A 160 -3.18 -16.38 22.45
CA TRP A 160 -2.63 -15.79 21.23
C TRP A 160 -1.10 -15.79 21.22
N ASN A 161 -0.45 -15.48 22.34
CA ASN A 161 1.01 -15.51 22.46
C ASN A 161 1.54 -16.94 22.26
N SER A 162 0.90 -17.95 22.85
CA SER A 162 1.24 -19.36 22.64
C SER A 162 1.05 -19.80 21.20
N LYS A 163 0.00 -19.32 20.50
CA LYS A 163 -0.16 -19.58 19.06
C LYS A 163 0.93 -18.92 18.22
N LYS A 164 1.34 -17.69 18.54
CA LYS A 164 2.43 -17.00 17.84
C LYS A 164 3.76 -17.71 18.07
N LYS A 165 4.02 -18.17 19.29
CA LYS A 165 5.23 -18.94 19.62
C LYS A 165 5.28 -20.25 18.83
N ARG A 166 4.20 -21.03 18.82
CA ARG A 166 4.12 -22.24 17.98
C ARG A 166 4.25 -21.96 16.48
N ALA A 167 3.72 -20.85 16.00
CA ALA A 167 3.92 -20.44 14.61
C ALA A 167 5.39 -20.13 14.29
N ALA A 168 6.13 -19.53 15.23
CA ALA A 168 7.55 -19.24 15.08
C ALA A 168 8.41 -20.51 15.20
N ASP A 169 8.14 -21.35 16.20
CA ASP A 169 8.97 -22.50 16.56
C ASP A 169 8.69 -23.74 15.69
N LEU A 170 7.42 -23.99 15.37
CA LEU A 170 6.95 -25.22 14.71
C LEU A 170 6.35 -24.97 13.31
N GLY A 171 6.24 -23.71 12.88
CA GLY A 171 5.57 -23.36 11.63
C GLY A 171 4.05 -23.61 11.64
N GLU A 172 3.44 -23.81 12.81
CA GLU A 172 2.01 -24.10 12.92
C GLU A 172 1.15 -22.92 12.48
N ILE A 173 0.07 -23.21 11.75
CA ILE A 173 -0.85 -22.18 11.26
C ILE A 173 -1.66 -21.60 12.42
N ALA A 174 -1.29 -20.40 12.86
CA ALA A 174 -1.90 -19.70 13.98
C ALA A 174 -3.38 -19.35 13.75
N THR A 175 -3.77 -19.07 12.50
CA THR A 175 -5.13 -18.61 12.17
C THR A 175 -5.59 -19.11 10.80
N SER A 176 -6.89 -19.36 10.65
CA SER A 176 -7.53 -19.58 9.34
C SER A 176 -7.69 -18.30 8.51
N ARG A 177 -7.35 -17.13 9.06
CA ARG A 177 -7.37 -15.84 8.36
C ARG A 177 -6.04 -15.64 7.63
N VAL A 178 -5.95 -16.24 6.45
CA VAL A 178 -4.83 -16.09 5.51
C VAL A 178 -5.11 -15.00 4.47
N PRO A 179 -4.09 -14.52 3.73
CA PRO A 179 -4.30 -13.72 2.54
C PRO A 179 -5.32 -14.35 1.59
N LEU A 180 -6.11 -13.52 0.90
CA LEU A 180 -7.28 -14.03 0.16
C LEU A 180 -6.93 -14.83 -1.10
N TRP A 181 -5.67 -14.85 -1.54
CA TRP A 181 -5.19 -15.76 -2.59
C TRP A 181 -4.78 -17.13 -2.07
N LEU A 182 -4.88 -17.37 -0.75
CA LEU A 182 -4.62 -18.64 -0.09
C LEU A 182 -5.90 -19.16 0.57
N ALA A 183 -5.98 -20.46 0.76
CA ALA A 183 -6.98 -21.12 1.57
C ALA A 183 -6.31 -21.99 2.64
N VAL A 184 -7.05 -22.27 3.72
CA VAL A 184 -6.60 -23.19 4.78
C VAL A 184 -7.52 -24.38 4.79
N ASP A 185 -6.97 -25.54 4.48
CA ASP A 185 -7.65 -26.81 4.64
C ASP A 185 -7.39 -27.33 6.06
N THR A 186 -8.42 -27.91 6.67
CA THR A 186 -8.36 -28.39 8.05
C THR A 186 -8.67 -29.88 8.05
N THR A 187 -7.68 -30.70 8.34
CA THR A 187 -7.81 -32.15 8.44
C THR A 187 -7.70 -32.56 9.90
N ARG A 188 -8.65 -33.37 10.36
CA ARG A 188 -8.61 -33.95 11.69
C ARG A 188 -7.88 -35.28 11.59
N LEU A 189 -6.76 -35.42 12.31
CA LEU A 189 -6.03 -36.68 12.40
C LEU A 189 -6.74 -37.62 13.39
N ASP A 190 -6.52 -38.92 13.24
CA ASP A 190 -7.11 -39.97 14.08
C ASP A 190 -6.73 -39.81 15.56
N SER A 191 -5.61 -39.13 15.85
CA SER A 191 -5.18 -38.74 17.20
C SER A 191 -6.00 -37.60 17.83
N GLY A 192 -7.04 -37.10 17.16
CA GLY A 192 -7.83 -35.95 17.59
C GLY A 192 -7.15 -34.59 17.33
N THR A 193 -5.92 -34.59 16.81
CA THR A 193 -5.15 -33.37 16.50
C THR A 193 -5.61 -32.74 15.19
N ILE A 194 -5.78 -31.42 15.17
CA ILE A 194 -6.18 -30.66 13.98
C ILE A 194 -4.92 -30.23 13.21
N LYS A 195 -4.69 -30.83 12.03
CA LYS A 195 -3.66 -30.39 11.09
C LYS A 195 -4.28 -29.37 10.14
N ARG A 196 -3.67 -28.20 10.04
CA ARG A 196 -4.02 -27.19 9.03
C ARG A 196 -2.96 -27.21 7.95
N THR A 197 -3.39 -27.12 6.69
CA THR A 197 -2.50 -26.99 5.54
C THR A 197 -2.92 -25.76 4.75
N ILE A 198 -1.95 -24.97 4.29
CA ILE A 198 -2.20 -23.82 3.40
C ILE A 198 -2.14 -24.32 1.97
N ARG A 199 -3.15 -23.98 1.18
CA ARG A 199 -3.15 -24.20 -0.26
C ARG A 199 -3.29 -22.89 -1.02
N GLU A 200 -2.75 -22.87 -2.22
CA GLU A 200 -2.94 -21.77 -3.17
C GLU A 200 -4.35 -21.81 -3.75
N ILE A 201 -4.84 -20.64 -4.19
CA ILE A 201 -6.02 -20.51 -5.04
C ILE A 201 -5.48 -19.98 -6.36
N GLU A 202 -5.29 -20.88 -7.30
CA GLU A 202 -4.50 -20.69 -8.52
C GLU A 202 -4.99 -19.48 -9.33
N GLU A 203 -6.31 -19.28 -9.43
CA GLU A 203 -6.87 -18.13 -10.16
C GLU A 203 -6.53 -16.81 -9.46
N ARG A 204 -6.54 -16.79 -8.12
CA ARG A 204 -6.19 -15.59 -7.34
C ARG A 204 -4.69 -15.35 -7.31
N VAL A 205 -3.89 -16.41 -7.24
CA VAL A 205 -2.43 -16.32 -7.35
C VAL A 205 -2.02 -15.78 -8.71
N ALA A 206 -2.65 -16.23 -9.80
CA ALA A 206 -2.44 -15.69 -11.14
C ALA A 206 -2.71 -14.17 -11.19
N VAL A 207 -3.79 -13.70 -10.56
CA VAL A 207 -4.09 -12.26 -10.47
C VAL A 207 -3.04 -11.51 -9.64
N VAL A 208 -2.53 -12.09 -8.54
CA VAL A 208 -1.45 -11.46 -7.76
C VAL A 208 -0.17 -11.37 -8.59
N ARG A 209 0.22 -12.44 -9.30
CA ARG A 209 1.36 -12.44 -10.22
C ARG A 209 1.21 -11.39 -11.31
N GLU A 210 0.02 -11.25 -11.88
CA GLU A 210 -0.28 -10.21 -12.86
C GLU A 210 -0.16 -8.80 -12.27
N ILE A 211 -0.64 -8.56 -11.06
CA ILE A 211 -0.48 -7.26 -10.37
C ILE A 211 1.01 -6.90 -10.22
N PHE A 212 1.85 -7.87 -9.85
CA PHE A 212 3.30 -7.67 -9.75
C PHE A 212 3.92 -7.42 -11.12
N ARG A 213 3.56 -8.20 -12.15
CA ARG A 213 4.02 -8.00 -13.53
C ARG A 213 3.68 -6.60 -14.05
N LEU A 214 2.44 -6.15 -13.87
CA LEU A 214 1.98 -4.82 -14.28
C LEU A 214 2.76 -3.72 -13.56
N SER A 215 2.93 -3.83 -12.23
CA SER A 215 3.70 -2.86 -11.46
C SER A 215 5.18 -2.80 -11.89
N ASP A 216 5.73 -3.94 -12.26
CA ASP A 216 7.09 -4.09 -12.74
C ASP A 216 7.29 -3.43 -14.10
N ILE A 217 6.34 -3.52 -15.03
CA ILE A 217 6.34 -2.76 -16.30
C ILE A 217 5.91 -1.29 -16.13
N ASN A 218 5.99 -0.78 -14.91
CA ASN A 218 5.77 0.61 -14.51
C ASN A 218 4.33 1.12 -14.62
N ILE A 219 3.36 0.20 -14.58
CA ILE A 219 1.93 0.51 -14.51
C ILE A 219 1.55 0.74 -13.05
N GLY A 220 1.04 1.93 -12.76
CA GLY A 220 0.68 2.31 -11.40
C GLY A 220 -0.61 1.63 -10.91
N ALA A 221 -0.77 1.53 -9.59
CA ALA A 221 -1.91 0.86 -8.94
C ALA A 221 -3.30 1.37 -9.41
N VAL A 222 -3.40 2.63 -9.85
CA VAL A 222 -4.65 3.19 -10.41
C VAL A 222 -4.98 2.55 -11.76
N ALA A 223 -4.01 2.49 -12.66
CA ALA A 223 -4.17 1.88 -13.97
C ALA A 223 -4.36 0.36 -13.84
N THR A 224 -3.60 -0.31 -12.96
CA THR A 224 -3.80 -1.74 -12.64
C THR A 224 -5.22 -2.03 -12.18
N ALA A 225 -5.76 -1.24 -11.24
CA ALA A 225 -7.12 -1.42 -10.75
C ALA A 225 -8.18 -1.24 -11.86
N ARG A 226 -7.99 -0.23 -12.73
CA ARG A 226 -8.84 -0.01 -13.90
C ARG A 226 -8.79 -1.21 -14.86
N MET A 227 -7.60 -1.62 -15.28
CA MET A 227 -7.40 -2.74 -16.22
C MET A 227 -8.01 -4.04 -15.72
N LEU A 228 -7.85 -4.37 -14.43
CA LEU A 228 -8.46 -5.57 -13.85
C LEU A 228 -9.99 -5.48 -13.81
N THR A 229 -10.53 -4.29 -13.55
CA THR A 229 -11.98 -4.06 -13.54
C THR A 229 -12.56 -4.14 -14.95
N ASP A 230 -11.93 -3.49 -15.93
CA ASP A 230 -12.37 -3.48 -17.34
C ASP A 230 -12.33 -4.89 -17.95
N ARG A 231 -11.33 -5.71 -17.56
CA ARG A 231 -11.23 -7.13 -17.96
C ARG A 231 -12.23 -8.05 -17.23
N GLY A 232 -13.03 -7.53 -16.31
CA GLY A 232 -13.98 -8.31 -15.53
C GLY A 232 -13.33 -9.28 -14.53
N VAL A 233 -12.09 -9.04 -14.11
CA VAL A 233 -11.38 -9.91 -13.17
C VAL A 233 -12.06 -9.85 -11.79
N PRO A 234 -12.55 -10.97 -11.24
CA PRO A 234 -13.25 -10.95 -9.96
C PRO A 234 -12.40 -10.45 -8.80
N THR A 235 -12.96 -9.55 -7.99
CA THR A 235 -12.29 -9.07 -6.77
C THR A 235 -12.22 -10.17 -5.70
N PHE A 236 -11.20 -10.09 -4.83
CA PHE A 236 -11.06 -11.04 -3.74
C PHE A 236 -12.05 -10.74 -2.61
N THR A 237 -13.21 -11.40 -2.66
CA THR A 237 -14.24 -11.28 -1.62
C THR A 237 -14.32 -12.56 -0.79
N ARG A 238 -14.64 -12.42 0.51
CA ARG A 238 -14.94 -13.57 1.38
C ARG A 238 -16.38 -14.03 1.15
N LYS A 239 -16.64 -15.32 1.31
CA LYS A 239 -18.01 -15.85 1.40
C LYS A 239 -18.77 -15.10 2.51
N ASN A 240 -19.97 -14.60 2.22
CA ASN A 240 -20.84 -13.84 3.13
C ASN A 240 -20.30 -12.49 3.63
N ALA A 241 -19.37 -11.85 2.91
CA ALA A 241 -18.98 -10.48 3.25
C ALA A 241 -20.18 -9.53 3.11
N ARG A 242 -20.39 -8.64 4.08
CA ARG A 242 -21.35 -7.53 3.95
C ARG A 242 -20.92 -6.70 2.74
N LYS A 243 -21.65 -6.81 1.63
CA LYS A 243 -21.45 -5.93 0.49
C LYS A 243 -21.89 -4.54 0.91
N ASN A 244 -20.92 -3.62 1.01
CA ASN A 244 -21.23 -2.22 1.17
C ASN A 244 -21.76 -1.73 -0.18
N SER A 245 -22.97 -1.19 -0.23
CA SER A 245 -23.60 -0.71 -1.47
C SER A 245 -22.74 0.33 -2.20
N ASN A 246 -21.89 1.08 -1.48
CA ASN A 246 -20.97 2.07 -2.06
C ASN A 246 -19.71 1.45 -2.68
N TYR A 247 -19.39 0.19 -2.37
CA TYR A 247 -18.23 -0.51 -2.90
C TYR A 247 -18.74 -1.66 -3.79
N GLY A 248 -18.92 -1.38 -5.08
CA GLY A 248 -19.29 -2.37 -6.09
C GLY A 248 -18.20 -3.43 -6.33
N ASP A 249 -18.46 -4.35 -7.25
CA ASP A 249 -17.56 -5.45 -7.62
C ASP A 249 -16.43 -4.96 -8.55
N PHE A 250 -15.62 -3.99 -8.10
CA PHE A 250 -14.47 -3.45 -8.83
C PHE A 250 -13.20 -3.35 -7.99
N TRP A 251 -12.04 -3.36 -8.65
CA TRP A 251 -10.75 -3.33 -7.97
C TRP A 251 -10.47 -1.95 -7.36
N GLN A 252 -10.18 -1.94 -6.06
CA GLN A 252 -9.83 -0.72 -5.33
C GLN A 252 -8.32 -0.48 -5.39
N VAL A 253 -7.91 0.76 -5.71
CA VAL A 253 -6.50 1.17 -5.76
C VAL A 253 -5.77 0.86 -4.44
N THR A 254 -6.42 1.11 -3.30
CA THR A 254 -5.87 0.83 -1.97
C THR A 254 -5.65 -0.67 -1.76
N TYR A 255 -6.48 -1.54 -2.35
CA TYR A 255 -6.31 -2.98 -2.24
C TYR A 255 -5.11 -3.47 -3.06
N ILE A 256 -4.93 -2.96 -4.30
CA ILE A 256 -3.74 -3.22 -5.11
C ILE A 256 -2.47 -2.80 -4.36
N ARG A 257 -2.46 -1.60 -3.77
CA ARG A 257 -1.32 -1.13 -2.95
C ARG A 257 -1.02 -2.05 -1.76
N LYS A 258 -2.06 -2.59 -1.11
CA LYS A 258 -1.90 -3.56 -0.01
C LYS A 258 -1.30 -4.88 -0.50
N ILE A 259 -1.72 -5.39 -1.66
CA ILE A 259 -1.14 -6.62 -2.25
C ILE A 259 0.34 -6.40 -2.55
N LEU A 260 0.69 -5.30 -3.24
CA LEU A 260 2.07 -4.98 -3.60
C LEU A 260 2.99 -4.79 -2.38
N ALA A 261 2.46 -4.41 -1.22
CA ALA A 261 3.23 -4.23 0.02
C ALA A 261 3.24 -5.47 0.93
N ASN A 262 2.47 -6.51 0.61
CA ASN A 262 2.28 -7.64 1.52
C ASN A 262 3.39 -8.68 1.36
N ARG A 263 4.24 -8.82 2.38
CA ARG A 263 5.35 -9.79 2.41
C ARG A 263 4.91 -11.26 2.44
N ALA A 264 3.61 -11.55 2.62
CA ALA A 264 3.08 -12.90 2.46
C ALA A 264 3.24 -13.46 1.04
N VAL A 265 3.46 -12.62 0.02
CA VAL A 265 3.79 -13.08 -1.34
C VAL A 265 5.18 -13.75 -1.41
N LEU A 266 6.07 -13.40 -0.48
CA LEU A 266 7.39 -14.01 -0.29
C LEU A 266 7.34 -15.24 0.63
N GLY A 267 6.15 -15.64 1.08
CA GLY A 267 6.01 -16.70 2.07
C GLY A 267 6.14 -16.22 3.52
N HIS A 268 6.26 -14.92 3.78
CA HIS A 268 6.57 -14.42 5.13
C HIS A 268 5.31 -14.08 5.94
N TYR A 269 5.36 -14.31 7.25
CA TYR A 269 4.32 -13.91 8.19
C TYR A 269 4.88 -13.01 9.29
N GLN A 270 4.33 -11.80 9.42
CA GLN A 270 4.65 -10.89 10.51
C GLN A 270 3.53 -10.92 11.56
N PRO A 271 3.75 -11.55 12.73
CA PRO A 271 2.81 -11.46 13.83
C PRO A 271 2.69 -9.99 14.29
N MET A 272 1.48 -9.58 14.62
CA MET A 272 1.18 -8.23 15.13
C MET A 272 0.46 -8.31 16.47
N GLN A 273 0.54 -7.22 17.22
CA GLN A 273 -0.22 -7.01 18.45
C GLN A 273 -0.82 -5.61 18.47
N TRP A 274 -1.87 -5.45 19.26
CA TRP A 274 -2.45 -4.13 19.50
C TRP A 274 -1.78 -3.53 20.74
N LEU A 275 -1.14 -2.38 20.58
CA LEU A 275 -0.64 -1.56 21.69
C LEU A 275 -1.28 -0.18 21.62
N GLU A 276 -1.29 0.51 22.74
CA GLU A 276 -1.65 1.92 22.82
C GLU A 276 -0.36 2.74 22.69
N VAL A 277 -0.29 3.53 21.64
CA VAL A 277 0.84 4.43 21.33
C VAL A 277 0.21 5.82 21.17
N ASP A 278 0.67 6.79 21.95
CA ASP A 278 0.15 8.16 21.96
C ASP A 278 -1.38 8.26 22.16
N GLY A 279 -1.93 7.46 23.08
CA GLY A 279 -3.37 7.43 23.38
C GLY A 279 -4.25 6.83 22.27
N LYS A 280 -3.66 6.22 21.24
CA LYS A 280 -4.37 5.54 20.15
C LYS A 280 -3.96 4.08 20.07
N ARG A 281 -4.94 3.20 19.87
CA ARG A 281 -4.67 1.77 19.62
C ARG A 281 -4.15 1.59 18.20
N SER A 282 -2.91 1.15 18.11
CA SER A 282 -2.22 0.86 16.86
C SER A 282 -1.79 -0.60 16.82
N ARG A 283 -1.76 -1.18 15.61
CA ARG A 283 -1.13 -2.50 15.41
C ARG A 283 0.35 -2.29 15.23
N VAL A 284 1.12 -2.98 16.05
CA VAL A 284 2.58 -3.00 15.97
C VAL A 284 3.07 -4.43 15.72
N ASN A 285 4.24 -4.56 15.12
CA ASN A 285 4.88 -5.85 14.91
C ASN A 285 5.19 -6.51 16.27
N HIS A 286 5.06 -7.83 16.33
CA HIS A 286 5.30 -8.63 17.52
C HIS A 286 6.34 -9.71 17.20
N GLY A 287 7.58 -9.46 17.59
CA GLY A 287 8.71 -10.34 17.30
C GLY A 287 9.17 -10.29 15.84
N ALA A 288 10.11 -11.17 15.52
CA ALA A 288 10.68 -11.30 14.19
C ALA A 288 9.65 -11.81 13.16
N GLU A 289 9.92 -11.50 11.89
CA GLU A 289 9.19 -12.06 10.75
C GLU A 289 9.46 -13.56 10.62
N ILE A 290 8.41 -14.36 10.49
CA ILE A 290 8.49 -15.81 10.30
C ILE A 290 8.58 -16.09 8.80
N LYS A 291 9.75 -16.55 8.34
CA LYS A 291 9.99 -16.91 6.92
C LYS A 291 9.34 -18.26 6.59
N ASN A 292 9.07 -18.50 5.32
CA ASN A 292 8.52 -19.77 4.79
C ASN A 292 7.23 -20.25 5.49
N TYR A 293 6.43 -19.32 6.01
CA TYR A 293 5.16 -19.61 6.67
C TYR A 293 4.00 -19.79 5.66
N PHE A 294 4.04 -19.06 4.55
CA PHE A 294 3.12 -19.21 3.41
C PHE A 294 3.88 -19.76 2.20
N PRO A 295 3.16 -20.35 1.22
CA PRO A 295 3.74 -20.61 -0.10
C PRO A 295 4.25 -19.31 -0.74
N GLN A 296 5.48 -19.34 -1.24
CA GLN A 296 6.07 -18.23 -1.98
C GLN A 296 5.48 -18.20 -3.39
N ILE A 297 4.83 -17.09 -3.75
CA ILE A 297 4.20 -16.92 -5.07
C ILE A 297 4.93 -15.92 -5.97
N ILE A 298 5.84 -15.12 -5.39
CA ILE A 298 6.66 -14.10 -6.03
C ILE A 298 8.10 -14.23 -5.52
N SER A 299 9.09 -14.05 -6.41
CA SER A 299 10.51 -14.09 -6.04
C SER A 299 10.91 -12.83 -5.24
N SER A 300 11.96 -12.94 -4.42
CA SER A 300 12.53 -11.79 -3.68
C SER A 300 12.91 -10.65 -4.61
N GLU A 301 13.57 -10.98 -5.71
CA GLU A 301 14.11 -10.04 -6.69
C GLU A 301 12.98 -9.23 -7.34
N LEU A 302 11.89 -9.91 -7.74
CA LEU A 302 10.72 -9.23 -8.32
C LEU A 302 10.03 -8.34 -7.29
N PHE A 303 9.93 -8.78 -6.03
CA PHE A 303 9.31 -7.98 -4.97
C PHE A 303 10.10 -6.70 -4.70
N ASP A 304 11.42 -6.81 -4.54
CA ASP A 304 12.32 -5.70 -4.24
C ASP A 304 12.35 -4.70 -5.40
N ARG A 305 12.48 -5.19 -6.64
CA ARG A 305 12.38 -4.39 -7.87
C ARG A 305 11.08 -3.58 -7.94
N VAL A 306 9.97 -4.21 -7.56
CA VAL A 306 8.65 -3.55 -7.51
C VAL A 306 8.55 -2.51 -6.38
N GLN A 307 9.14 -2.77 -5.20
CA GLN A 307 9.18 -1.77 -4.12
C GLN A 307 9.95 -0.53 -4.56
N LEU A 308 11.16 -0.70 -5.14
CA LEU A 308 11.98 0.41 -5.65
C LEU A 308 11.22 1.26 -6.67
N LYS A 309 10.58 0.62 -7.66
CA LYS A 309 9.75 1.31 -8.65
C LYS A 309 8.57 2.04 -8.03
N LYS A 310 8.01 1.53 -6.94
CA LYS A 310 6.89 2.17 -6.23
C LYS A 310 7.35 3.42 -5.48
N ASP A 311 8.49 3.35 -4.82
CA ASP A 311 9.02 4.45 -4.02
C ASP A 311 9.58 5.57 -4.92
N SER A 312 10.22 5.24 -6.04
CA SER A 312 10.60 6.22 -7.06
C SER A 312 9.38 6.98 -7.61
N ARG A 313 8.26 6.29 -7.88
CA ARG A 313 7.00 6.93 -8.30
C ARG A 313 6.41 7.86 -7.24
N LYS A 314 6.57 7.55 -5.95
CA LYS A 314 6.11 8.40 -4.84
C LYS A 314 6.91 9.70 -4.78
N ASN A 315 8.23 9.61 -4.93
CA ASN A 315 9.15 10.75 -4.83
C ASN A 315 9.11 11.64 -6.07
N GLU A 316 9.07 11.04 -7.26
CA GLU A 316 8.99 11.81 -8.50
C GLU A 316 7.63 12.50 -8.65
N GLY A 317 6.55 11.94 -8.10
CA GLY A 317 5.18 12.38 -8.33
C GLY A 317 4.74 12.13 -9.78
N GLN A 318 3.86 11.17 -10.02
CA GLN A 318 3.29 10.95 -11.35
C GLN A 318 1.89 11.55 -11.45
N GLY A 319 1.73 12.51 -12.37
CA GLY A 319 0.42 12.95 -12.82
C GLY A 319 -0.34 11.83 -13.55
N ASN A 320 -1.62 12.05 -13.84
CA ASN A 320 -2.43 11.08 -14.55
C ASN A 320 -1.87 10.84 -15.97
N LYS A 321 -1.55 9.58 -16.29
CA LYS A 321 -0.98 9.17 -17.59
C LYS A 321 -2.05 9.02 -18.70
N GLY A 322 -3.33 9.15 -18.35
CA GLY A 322 -4.45 8.95 -19.27
C GLY A 322 -4.73 7.47 -19.58
N LEU A 323 -5.72 7.21 -20.43
CA LEU A 323 -6.16 5.85 -20.78
C LEU A 323 -5.11 5.08 -21.60
N LYS A 324 -4.46 5.76 -22.56
CA LYS A 324 -3.49 5.19 -23.52
C LYS A 324 -2.03 5.60 -23.28
N PHE A 325 -1.68 6.15 -22.11
CA PHE A 325 -0.33 6.68 -21.86
C PHE A 325 0.06 7.75 -22.90
N SER A 326 -0.61 8.90 -22.86
CA SER A 326 -0.60 9.85 -23.98
C SER A 326 0.75 10.53 -24.25
N ASN A 327 1.68 10.54 -23.28
CA ASN A 327 2.98 11.20 -23.42
C ASN A 327 4.13 10.33 -22.87
N LEU A 328 4.95 9.78 -23.76
CA LEU A 328 6.14 8.98 -23.45
C LEU A 328 7.29 9.80 -22.84
N PHE A 329 7.35 11.11 -23.10
CA PHE A 329 8.46 11.97 -22.67
C PHE A 329 8.13 12.77 -21.41
N THR A 330 7.12 12.32 -20.65
CA THR A 330 6.69 12.96 -19.40
C THR A 330 7.87 13.07 -18.44
N LYS A 331 8.21 14.32 -18.05
CA LYS A 331 9.35 14.69 -17.18
C LYS A 331 10.76 14.45 -17.75
N MET A 332 10.86 14.09 -19.02
CA MET A 332 12.14 13.91 -19.71
C MET A 332 12.37 15.01 -20.75
N ALA A 333 11.30 15.57 -21.31
CA ALA A 333 11.37 16.63 -22.31
C ALA A 333 11.35 18.03 -21.67
N PHE A 334 12.27 18.89 -22.10
CA PHE A 334 12.48 20.25 -21.62
C PHE A 334 12.65 21.23 -22.78
N CYS A 335 12.37 22.50 -22.55
CA CYS A 335 12.56 23.57 -23.52
C CYS A 335 14.02 24.03 -23.55
N SER A 336 14.61 24.15 -24.74
CA SER A 336 15.98 24.66 -24.93
C SER A 336 16.15 26.11 -24.47
N GLU A 337 15.14 26.96 -24.67
CA GLU A 337 15.24 28.41 -24.38
C GLU A 337 15.17 28.73 -22.88
N CYS A 338 14.27 28.10 -22.14
CA CYS A 338 13.98 28.48 -20.76
C CYS A 338 14.20 27.34 -19.74
N GLY A 339 14.59 26.15 -20.20
CA GLY A 339 14.83 24.97 -19.36
C GLY A 339 13.58 24.33 -18.74
N ALA A 340 12.40 24.90 -18.92
CA ALA A 340 11.15 24.39 -18.35
C ALA A 340 10.67 23.11 -19.04
N VAL A 341 9.83 22.31 -18.35
CA VAL A 341 9.29 21.04 -18.87
C VAL A 341 8.40 21.28 -20.10
N ALA A 342 8.50 20.38 -21.08
CA ALA A 342 7.59 20.32 -22.22
C ALA A 342 6.27 19.64 -21.79
N HIS A 343 5.16 20.38 -21.88
CA HIS A 343 3.83 19.88 -21.56
C HIS A 343 3.13 19.33 -22.79
N HIS A 344 2.53 18.14 -22.63
CA HIS A 344 1.59 17.58 -23.58
C HIS A 344 0.23 18.31 -23.50
N VAL A 345 -0.31 18.67 -24.65
CA VAL A 345 -1.61 19.32 -24.84
C VAL A 345 -2.39 18.55 -25.89
N ASN A 346 -3.62 18.17 -25.56
CA ASN A 346 -4.55 17.58 -26.52
C ASN A 346 -5.61 18.64 -26.88
N LYS A 347 -5.66 19.05 -28.15
CA LYS A 347 -6.62 20.04 -28.67
C LYS A 347 -7.90 19.41 -29.27
N GLY A 348 -8.13 18.11 -29.03
CA GLY A 348 -9.31 17.39 -29.51
C GLY A 348 -9.10 16.68 -30.85
N LYS A 349 -10.16 16.05 -31.36
CA LYS A 349 -10.13 15.16 -32.54
C LYS A 349 -10.32 15.88 -33.89
N ASP A 350 -10.54 17.19 -33.89
CA ASP A 350 -10.75 17.95 -35.12
C ASP A 350 -9.51 17.85 -36.04
N PRO A 351 -9.64 17.37 -37.29
CA PRO A 351 -8.48 17.22 -38.19
C PRO A 351 -7.79 18.54 -38.58
N LYS A 352 -8.52 19.66 -38.55
CA LYS A 352 -8.04 20.99 -38.95
C LYS A 352 -7.54 21.81 -37.76
N LYS A 353 -8.14 21.67 -36.58
CA LYS A 353 -7.84 22.49 -35.39
C LYS A 353 -7.36 21.70 -34.16
N GLY A 354 -7.49 20.38 -34.19
CA GLY A 354 -7.16 19.47 -33.11
C GLY A 354 -5.74 18.89 -33.21
N GLY A 355 -5.53 17.78 -32.48
CA GLY A 355 -4.26 17.05 -32.41
C GLY A 355 -3.55 17.15 -31.06
N ARG A 356 -2.50 16.33 -30.91
CA ARG A 356 -1.63 16.31 -29.74
C ARG A 356 -0.37 17.11 -30.01
N TYR A 357 0.04 17.92 -29.03
CA TYR A 357 1.19 18.81 -29.17
C TYR A 357 2.04 18.82 -27.90
N LEU A 358 3.35 19.04 -28.06
CA LEU A 358 4.22 19.49 -26.99
C LEU A 358 4.38 21.00 -27.06
N VAL A 359 4.28 21.65 -25.91
CA VAL A 359 4.52 23.09 -25.73
C VAL A 359 5.33 23.34 -24.46
N CYS A 360 6.14 24.38 -24.44
CA CYS A 360 6.84 24.80 -23.23
C CYS A 360 5.84 25.15 -22.10
N TYR A 361 6.07 24.66 -20.87
CA TYR A 361 5.24 25.00 -19.72
C TYR A 361 5.14 26.50 -19.48
N ARG A 362 6.30 27.19 -19.40
CA ARG A 362 6.37 28.63 -19.13
C ARG A 362 5.75 29.47 -20.24
N ALA A 363 5.77 28.99 -21.48
CA ALA A 363 5.15 29.69 -22.60
C ALA A 363 3.63 29.76 -22.48
N LYS A 364 2.98 28.79 -21.83
CA LYS A 364 1.53 28.84 -21.56
C LYS A 364 1.15 30.00 -20.64
N TYR A 365 2.08 30.46 -19.80
CA TYR A 365 1.86 31.53 -18.84
C TYR A 365 2.58 32.83 -19.25
N GLY A 366 3.07 32.92 -20.49
CA GLY A 366 3.65 34.14 -21.05
C GLY A 366 5.13 34.37 -20.76
N SER A 367 5.83 33.46 -20.07
CA SER A 367 7.25 33.64 -19.69
C SER A 367 8.25 32.98 -20.66
N CYS A 368 7.80 32.57 -21.85
CA CYS A 368 8.62 31.95 -22.90
C CYS A 368 7.86 32.01 -24.25
N ALA A 369 8.54 31.87 -25.39
CA ALA A 369 7.91 31.94 -26.70
C ALA A 369 6.92 30.77 -26.92
N TYR A 370 5.68 31.10 -27.29
CA TYR A 370 4.66 30.08 -27.55
C TYR A 370 4.86 29.46 -28.94
N LYS A 371 5.53 28.31 -28.97
CA LYS A 371 5.66 27.45 -30.14
C LYS A 371 5.19 26.04 -29.78
N SER A 372 4.48 25.40 -30.70
CA SER A 372 3.95 24.05 -30.52
C SER A 372 4.52 23.10 -31.54
N TRP A 373 4.90 21.92 -31.11
CA TRP A 373 5.37 20.85 -31.98
C TRP A 373 4.41 19.66 -31.90
N ARG A 374 3.96 19.14 -33.06
CA ARG A 374 3.06 17.98 -33.13
C ARG A 374 3.67 16.79 -32.42
N TYR A 375 2.94 16.22 -31.47
CA TYR A 375 3.44 15.16 -30.60
C TYR A 375 3.82 13.91 -31.39
N GLU A 376 2.99 13.50 -32.36
CA GLU A 376 3.25 12.34 -33.21
C GLU A 376 4.55 12.48 -34.00
N LYS A 377 4.88 13.70 -34.45
CA LYS A 377 6.14 13.96 -35.15
C LYS A 377 7.34 13.83 -34.23
N VAL A 378 7.28 14.44 -33.04
CA VAL A 378 8.35 14.34 -32.04
C VAL A 378 8.53 12.89 -31.60
N GLU A 379 7.42 12.19 -31.34
CA GLU A 379 7.42 10.79 -30.94
C GLU A 379 8.01 9.90 -32.03
N SER A 380 7.55 10.03 -33.27
CA SER A 380 8.09 9.25 -34.39
C SER A 380 9.57 9.53 -34.61
N MET A 381 9.98 10.80 -34.56
CA MET A 381 11.38 11.20 -34.73
C MET A 381 12.24 10.59 -33.62
N ILE A 382 11.94 10.87 -32.35
CA ILE A 382 12.76 10.36 -31.24
C ILE A 382 12.74 8.83 -31.20
N LEU A 383 11.57 8.21 -31.36
CA LEU A 383 11.48 6.76 -31.36
C LEU A 383 12.22 6.16 -32.53
N SER A 384 12.10 6.64 -33.78
CA SER A 384 12.79 6.05 -34.93
C SER A 384 14.31 6.04 -34.76
N TYR A 385 14.88 7.10 -34.19
CA TYR A 385 16.33 7.16 -33.93
C TYR A 385 16.78 6.37 -32.71
N LEU A 386 15.95 6.31 -31.65
CA LEU A 386 16.19 5.38 -30.55
C LEU A 386 15.97 3.93 -30.98
N ALA A 387 15.18 3.71 -32.02
CA ALA A 387 14.94 2.42 -32.64
C ALA A 387 16.16 1.98 -33.44
N GLU A 388 16.70 2.84 -34.31
CA GLU A 388 17.99 2.63 -34.98
C GLU A 388 19.14 2.38 -33.99
N ALA A 389 19.00 2.86 -32.74
CA ALA A 389 19.91 2.55 -31.66
C ALA A 389 19.63 1.19 -30.99
N ASP A 390 18.38 0.85 -30.58
CA ASP A 390 18.21 -0.27 -29.63
C ASP A 390 16.79 -0.78 -29.27
N ILE A 391 15.84 -0.91 -30.22
CA ILE A 391 14.46 -1.35 -29.87
C ILE A 391 14.22 -2.88 -29.86
N LYS A 392 15.14 -3.73 -30.36
CA LYS A 392 14.90 -5.20 -30.33
C LYS A 392 15.03 -5.84 -28.95
N SER A 393 15.96 -5.34 -28.12
CA SER A 393 16.02 -5.71 -26.70
C SER A 393 14.70 -5.36 -25.99
N ILE A 394 14.04 -4.27 -26.44
CA ILE A 394 12.62 -3.84 -26.27
C ILE A 394 11.59 -4.91 -25.88
N MET A 395 11.60 -5.92 -26.75
CA MET A 395 10.47 -6.78 -27.08
C MET A 395 10.78 -8.25 -26.81
N ARG A 396 12.06 -8.60 -26.71
CA ARG A 396 12.52 -9.94 -26.35
C ARG A 396 12.90 -9.97 -24.87
N ASP A 397 12.31 -10.90 -24.12
CA ASP A 397 12.74 -11.27 -22.77
C ASP A 397 14.07 -12.05 -22.90
N ASP A 398 15.16 -11.35 -23.22
CA ASP A 398 16.49 -11.95 -23.30
C ASP A 398 17.12 -11.98 -21.90
N ASN A 399 17.41 -13.19 -21.42
CA ASN A 399 17.87 -13.46 -20.06
C ASN A 399 19.10 -12.64 -19.61
N LYS A 400 20.01 -12.22 -20.50
CA LYS A 400 21.26 -11.54 -20.10
C LYS A 400 21.02 -10.11 -19.61
N VAL A 401 20.26 -9.31 -20.35
CA VAL A 401 19.95 -7.91 -19.96
C VAL A 401 19.06 -7.90 -18.71
N ASP A 402 18.09 -8.81 -18.64
CA ASP A 402 17.23 -8.93 -17.45
C ASP A 402 17.99 -9.37 -16.20
N VAL A 403 19.00 -10.24 -16.32
CA VAL A 403 19.89 -10.62 -15.21
C VAL A 403 20.68 -9.40 -14.70
N LEU A 404 21.30 -8.63 -15.60
CA LEU A 404 22.05 -7.43 -15.23
C LEU A 404 21.14 -6.36 -14.58
N ILE A 405 19.94 -6.18 -15.14
CA ILE A 405 18.93 -5.27 -14.57
C ILE A 405 18.50 -5.74 -13.17
N ASN A 406 18.30 -7.05 -12.95
CA ASN A 406 17.96 -7.60 -11.65
C ASN A 406 19.08 -7.38 -10.62
N GLU A 407 20.33 -7.62 -11.01
CA GLU A 407 21.49 -7.38 -10.17
C GLU A 407 21.61 -5.90 -9.79
N ARG A 408 21.43 -5.00 -10.77
CA ARG A 408 21.36 -3.56 -10.54
C ARG A 408 20.30 -3.20 -9.50
N TYR A 409 19.07 -3.71 -9.63
CA TYR A 409 18.01 -3.44 -8.66
C TYR A 409 18.31 -4.01 -7.27
N LYS A 410 18.97 -5.17 -7.19
CA LYS A 410 19.40 -5.75 -5.91
C LYS A 410 20.39 -4.83 -5.19
N ILE A 411 21.44 -4.40 -5.89
CA ILE A 411 22.44 -3.47 -5.33
C ILE A 411 21.80 -2.13 -4.97
N GLU A 412 20.88 -1.62 -5.80
CA GLU A 412 20.14 -0.39 -5.50
C GLU A 412 19.30 -0.51 -4.22
N SER A 413 18.66 -1.66 -4.00
CA SER A 413 17.91 -1.95 -2.76
C SER A 413 18.83 -2.00 -1.53
N GLU A 414 19.99 -2.66 -1.65
CA GLU A 414 20.97 -2.71 -0.57
C GLU A 414 21.53 -1.32 -0.24
N LEU A 415 21.81 -0.51 -1.27
CA LEU A 415 22.26 0.87 -1.13
C LEU A 415 21.25 1.75 -0.40
N ILE A 416 19.95 1.61 -0.71
CA ILE A 416 18.88 2.34 0.00
C ILE A 416 18.79 1.90 1.46
N SER A 417 18.82 0.59 1.73
CA SER A 417 18.78 0.02 3.09
C SER A 417 19.93 0.54 3.96
N VAL A 418 21.16 0.52 3.44
CA VAL A 418 22.34 1.06 4.14
C VAL A 418 22.22 2.58 4.34
N GLY A 419 21.69 3.30 3.33
CA GLY A 419 21.42 4.73 3.44
C GLY A 419 20.43 5.08 4.55
N GLU A 420 19.35 4.32 4.69
CA GLU A 420 18.35 4.49 5.77
C GLU A 420 18.96 4.19 7.15
N MET A 421 19.81 3.16 7.27
CA MET A 421 20.52 2.88 8.52
C MET A 421 21.40 4.06 8.94
N LEU A 422 22.14 4.67 8.01
CA LEU A 422 22.94 5.86 8.28
C LEU A 422 22.10 7.08 8.62
N GLU A 423 20.94 7.26 7.98
CA GLU A 423 20.04 8.36 8.33
C GLU A 423 19.46 8.21 9.74
N ASN A 424 19.07 6.99 10.13
CA ASN A 424 18.63 6.68 11.48
C ASN A 424 19.76 6.90 12.49
N PHE A 425 20.96 6.40 12.20
CA PHE A 425 22.14 6.67 13.02
C PHE A 425 22.39 8.18 13.19
N ARG A 426 22.26 8.98 12.13
CA ARG A 426 22.39 10.45 12.21
C ARG A 426 21.31 11.09 13.07
N LYS A 427 20.08 10.56 13.07
CA LYS A 427 18.99 11.03 13.94
C LYS A 427 19.27 10.68 15.40
N ASP A 428 19.69 9.46 15.66
CA ASP A 428 20.05 8.99 17.01
C ASP A 428 21.25 9.75 17.56
N PHE A 429 22.27 10.02 16.73
CA PHE A 429 23.42 10.84 17.09
C PHE A 429 23.03 12.26 17.51
N LYS A 430 22.07 12.87 16.80
CA LYS A 430 21.52 14.18 17.18
C LYS A 430 20.69 14.10 18.46
N ALA A 431 19.85 13.09 18.60
CA ALA A 431 19.01 12.90 19.78
C ALA A 431 19.83 12.66 21.06
N LEU A 432 20.96 11.97 20.93
CA LEU A 432 21.88 11.65 22.02
C LEU A 432 22.98 12.70 22.23
N ASN A 433 22.91 13.86 21.55
CA ASN A 433 23.92 14.94 21.62
C ASN A 433 25.36 14.44 21.43
N GLY A 434 25.56 13.50 20.50
CA GLY A 434 26.87 12.95 20.16
C GLY A 434 27.41 11.88 21.12
N ARG A 435 26.61 11.43 22.11
CA ARG A 435 26.95 10.30 22.98
C ARG A 435 26.54 8.98 22.33
N ILE A 436 27.45 8.39 21.58
CA ILE A 436 27.29 7.11 20.87
C ILE A 436 28.49 6.22 21.20
N SER A 437 28.28 4.90 21.21
CA SER A 437 29.37 3.93 21.45
C SER A 437 30.38 3.87 20.29
N ASN A 438 31.61 3.42 20.58
CA ASN A 438 32.62 3.24 19.53
C ASN A 438 32.18 2.24 18.45
N ILE A 439 31.45 1.18 18.84
CA ILE A 439 30.92 0.16 17.92
C ILE A 439 29.94 0.78 16.92
N GLU A 440 29.01 1.61 17.39
CA GLU A 440 28.04 2.28 16.52
C GLU A 440 28.72 3.28 15.57
N ARG A 441 29.83 3.91 16.00
CA ARG A 441 30.63 4.79 15.15
C ARG A 441 31.39 4.01 14.07
N GLU A 442 32.01 2.88 14.42
CA GLU A 442 32.66 1.98 13.46
C GLU A 442 31.68 1.45 12.42
N LEU A 443 30.50 1.01 12.84
CA LEU A 443 29.43 0.55 11.96
C LEU A 443 28.98 1.64 10.98
N ALA A 444 28.92 2.91 11.42
CA ALA A 444 28.60 4.03 10.56
C ALA A 444 29.68 4.27 9.48
N ILE A 445 30.97 4.17 9.85
CA ILE A 445 32.09 4.32 8.90
C ILE A 445 32.06 3.19 7.87
N GLU A 446 31.85 1.94 8.32
CA GLU A 446 31.73 0.78 7.42
C GLU A 446 30.56 0.94 6.44
N ASN A 447 29.40 1.38 6.94
CA ASN A 447 28.24 1.64 6.09
C ASN A 447 28.49 2.78 5.08
N GLU A 448 29.21 3.84 5.46
CA GLU A 448 29.60 4.91 4.51
C GLU A 448 30.53 4.39 3.41
N ALA A 449 31.50 3.53 3.75
CA ALA A 449 32.36 2.87 2.77
C ALA A 449 31.57 1.97 1.81
N ARG A 450 30.64 1.17 2.35
CA ARG A 450 29.73 0.32 1.55
C ARG A 450 28.87 1.12 0.59
N LEU A 451 28.41 2.32 0.97
CA LEU A 451 27.67 3.20 0.07
C LEU A 451 28.51 3.64 -1.13
N VAL A 452 29.79 3.95 -0.94
CA VAL A 452 30.69 4.33 -2.04
C VAL A 452 30.91 3.13 -2.97
N GLU A 453 31.17 1.96 -2.40
CA GLU A 453 31.34 0.72 -3.17
C GLU A 453 30.11 0.37 -4.01
N PHE A 454 28.91 0.41 -3.41
CA PHE A 454 27.67 0.13 -4.13
C PHE A 454 27.38 1.15 -5.23
N LYS A 455 27.71 2.45 -5.03
CA LYS A 455 27.60 3.46 -6.10
C LYS A 455 28.52 3.14 -7.28
N SER A 456 29.76 2.74 -7.01
CA SER A 456 30.70 2.35 -8.07
C SER A 456 30.22 1.12 -8.84
N LYS A 457 29.69 0.11 -8.13
CA LYS A 457 29.12 -1.10 -8.76
C LYS A 457 27.88 -0.80 -9.61
N LEU A 458 27.03 0.13 -9.18
CA LEU A 458 25.88 0.56 -9.99
C LEU A 458 26.34 1.24 -11.29
N GLN A 459 27.40 2.06 -11.22
CA GLN A 459 27.95 2.70 -12.41
C GLN A 459 28.53 1.68 -13.41
N SER A 460 29.24 0.66 -12.94
CA SER A 460 29.76 -0.40 -13.81
C SER A 460 28.64 -1.23 -14.43
N LEU A 461 27.63 -1.63 -13.64
CA LEU A 461 26.46 -2.36 -14.15
C LEU A 461 25.66 -1.55 -15.16
N ASP A 462 25.49 -0.23 -14.93
CA ASP A 462 24.82 0.64 -15.90
C ASP A 462 25.57 0.68 -17.23
N ALA A 463 26.91 0.63 -17.22
CA ALA A 463 27.73 0.54 -18.43
C ALA A 463 27.61 -0.84 -19.12
N GLU A 464 27.64 -1.94 -18.36
CA GLU A 464 27.47 -3.30 -18.89
C GLU A 464 26.09 -3.53 -19.50
N ILE A 465 25.04 -3.00 -18.86
CA ILE A 465 23.67 -3.04 -19.40
C ILE A 465 23.63 -2.31 -20.74
N LEU A 466 24.30 -1.17 -20.83
CA LEU A 466 24.34 -0.38 -22.05
C LEU A 466 25.08 -1.10 -23.18
N ASP A 467 26.26 -1.67 -22.91
CA ASP A 467 27.02 -2.46 -23.91
C ASP A 467 26.25 -3.71 -24.36
N ALA A 468 25.60 -4.41 -23.42
CA ALA A 468 24.76 -5.56 -23.74
C ALA A 468 23.55 -5.19 -24.60
N ILE A 469 23.03 -3.97 -24.44
CA ILE A 469 21.95 -3.42 -25.27
C ILE A 469 22.53 -3.08 -26.67
N GLU A 470 23.65 -2.34 -26.75
CA GLU A 470 24.27 -1.93 -28.02
C GLU A 470 24.72 -3.08 -28.94
N GLN A 471 25.10 -4.23 -28.39
CA GLN A 471 25.52 -5.42 -29.15
C GLN A 471 24.36 -6.14 -29.86
N GLN A 472 23.09 -5.84 -29.55
CA GLN A 472 21.91 -6.54 -30.09
C GLN A 472 21.31 -5.94 -31.38
N LYS A 473 22.07 -5.13 -32.13
CA LYS A 473 21.60 -4.47 -33.37
C LYS A 473 21.09 -5.46 -34.42
N ALA A 474 19.78 -5.42 -34.72
CA ALA A 474 19.21 -5.98 -35.95
C ALA A 474 17.95 -5.21 -36.39
N ASP A 475 17.68 -5.17 -37.69
CA ASP A 475 16.64 -4.43 -38.45
C ASP A 475 15.39 -3.91 -37.70
N ILE A 476 15.27 -2.57 -37.55
CA ILE A 476 14.31 -1.92 -36.65
C ILE A 476 13.19 -1.12 -37.36
N LYS A 477 13.36 -0.73 -38.64
CA LYS A 477 12.42 0.18 -39.33
C LYS A 477 10.99 -0.40 -39.51
N GLN A 478 10.85 -1.71 -39.64
CA GLN A 478 9.53 -2.35 -39.81
C GLN A 478 8.74 -2.43 -38.48
N GLU A 479 9.40 -2.50 -37.33
CA GLU A 479 8.77 -2.71 -36.03
C GLU A 479 8.27 -1.41 -35.38
N VAL A 480 8.95 -0.27 -35.60
CA VAL A 480 8.44 1.06 -35.20
C VAL A 480 7.15 1.38 -35.94
N LYS A 481 7.08 0.98 -37.21
CA LYS A 481 5.89 1.12 -38.04
C LYS A 481 4.76 0.21 -37.51
N ALA A 482 5.07 -1.02 -37.12
CA ALA A 482 4.11 -1.92 -36.48
C ALA A 482 3.58 -1.39 -35.11
N LEU A 483 4.43 -0.76 -34.30
CA LEU A 483 4.04 -0.11 -33.04
C LEU A 483 3.07 1.07 -33.25
N GLN A 484 3.27 1.87 -34.31
CA GLN A 484 2.39 2.97 -34.69
C GLN A 484 1.06 2.48 -35.28
N GLU A 485 1.11 1.42 -36.09
CA GLU A 485 -0.07 0.79 -36.68
C GLU A 485 -0.94 0.11 -35.59
N MET A 486 -0.31 -0.50 -34.57
CA MET A 486 -1.00 -1.07 -33.40
C MET A 486 -1.75 -0.02 -32.56
N GLU A 487 -1.33 1.25 -32.51
CA GLU A 487 -2.04 2.32 -31.75
C GLU A 487 -3.47 2.55 -32.29
N SER A 488 -3.71 2.19 -33.56
CA SER A 488 -5.01 2.32 -34.23
C SER A 488 -5.89 1.07 -34.17
N VAL A 489 -5.30 -0.13 -33.96
CA VAL A 489 -5.99 -1.43 -34.06
C VAL A 489 -6.14 -2.15 -32.71
N ALA A 490 -5.25 -1.89 -31.75
CA ALA A 490 -5.21 -2.62 -30.48
C ALA A 490 -6.11 -2.01 -29.38
N ASP A 491 -6.51 -2.87 -28.42
CA ASP A 491 -7.24 -2.47 -27.20
C ASP A 491 -6.48 -1.39 -26.40
N GLU A 492 -7.21 -0.48 -25.75
CA GLU A 492 -6.61 0.64 -25.01
C GLU A 492 -5.65 0.19 -23.90
N ASN A 493 -5.94 -0.94 -23.25
CA ASN A 493 -5.09 -1.47 -22.19
C ASN A 493 -3.79 -2.04 -22.76
N THR A 494 -3.84 -2.73 -23.90
CA THR A 494 -2.65 -3.26 -24.58
C THR A 494 -1.73 -2.11 -25.01
N VAL A 495 -2.30 -1.04 -25.60
CA VAL A 495 -1.54 0.16 -25.96
C VAL A 495 -0.89 0.80 -24.73
N PHE A 496 -1.62 0.89 -23.61
CA PHE A 496 -1.09 1.41 -22.36
C PHE A 496 0.08 0.58 -21.83
N GLU A 497 -0.02 -0.76 -21.84
CA GLU A 497 1.04 -1.66 -21.39
C GLU A 497 2.33 -1.46 -22.20
N ILE A 498 2.22 -1.47 -23.53
CA ILE A 498 3.37 -1.31 -24.43
C ILE A 498 4.03 0.06 -24.21
N ARG A 499 3.24 1.13 -24.19
CA ARG A 499 3.76 2.50 -24.01
C ARG A 499 4.38 2.69 -22.61
N SER A 500 3.83 2.03 -21.59
CA SER A 500 4.44 2.01 -20.25
C SER A 500 5.79 1.30 -20.23
N LYS A 501 5.93 0.16 -20.92
CA LYS A 501 7.21 -0.54 -21.10
C LYS A 501 8.24 0.35 -21.78
N ILE A 502 7.87 0.99 -22.90
CA ILE A 502 8.75 1.91 -23.64
C ILE A 502 9.22 3.05 -22.73
N ASN A 503 8.29 3.74 -22.05
CA ASN A 503 8.66 4.83 -21.14
C ASN A 503 9.60 4.37 -20.00
N ALA A 504 9.36 3.19 -19.42
CA ALA A 504 10.19 2.65 -18.35
C ALA A 504 11.64 2.46 -18.82
N ARG A 505 11.84 1.95 -20.04
CA ARG A 505 13.18 1.74 -20.61
C ARG A 505 13.83 3.02 -21.08
N LEU A 506 13.07 3.94 -21.68
CA LEU A 506 13.56 5.28 -22.03
C LEU A 506 14.16 5.98 -20.79
N LYS A 507 13.53 5.86 -19.63
CA LYS A 507 14.05 6.42 -18.37
C LYS A 507 15.34 5.76 -17.85
N LEU A 508 15.64 4.53 -18.27
CA LEU A 508 16.90 3.89 -17.91
C LEU A 508 18.06 4.48 -18.72
N VAL A 509 17.82 4.71 -20.02
CA VAL A 509 18.86 5.06 -20.99
C VAL A 509 19.02 6.57 -21.17
N VAL A 510 17.91 7.31 -21.22
CA VAL A 510 17.88 8.75 -21.50
C VAL A 510 17.81 9.53 -20.20
N ASP A 511 18.73 10.47 -20.03
CA ASP A 511 18.73 11.43 -18.92
C ASP A 511 17.76 12.58 -19.22
N ARG A 512 17.95 13.23 -20.37
CA ARG A 512 17.23 14.46 -20.71
C ARG A 512 17.00 14.60 -22.20
N ILE A 513 15.84 15.09 -22.58
CA ILE A 513 15.50 15.49 -23.95
C ILE A 513 15.27 17.00 -23.95
N VAL A 514 16.07 17.75 -24.69
CA VAL A 514 15.97 19.20 -24.82
C VAL A 514 15.41 19.52 -26.21
N LEU A 515 14.24 20.16 -26.24
CA LEU A 515 13.49 20.47 -27.45
C LEU A 515 13.61 21.96 -27.78
N ASN A 516 14.09 22.25 -28.98
CA ASN A 516 13.98 23.56 -29.60
C ASN A 516 12.69 23.60 -30.44
N PHE A 517 11.66 24.26 -29.92
CA PHE A 517 10.35 24.33 -30.57
C PHE A 517 10.34 25.22 -31.83
N ALA A 518 11.27 26.15 -31.97
CA ALA A 518 11.35 27.04 -33.13
C ALA A 518 12.01 26.34 -34.31
N LEU A 519 13.15 25.67 -34.07
CA LEU A 519 13.92 24.94 -35.09
C LEU A 519 13.42 23.51 -35.32
N GLN A 520 12.53 23.00 -34.46
CA GLN A 520 12.08 21.60 -34.49
C GLN A 520 13.25 20.60 -34.43
N VAL A 521 14.15 20.88 -33.50
CA VAL A 521 15.34 20.07 -33.21
C VAL A 521 15.22 19.51 -31.79
N ALA A 522 15.65 18.27 -31.59
CA ALA A 522 15.77 17.63 -30.30
C ALA A 522 17.22 17.25 -30.00
N GLU A 523 17.70 17.63 -28.83
CA GLU A 523 18.94 17.16 -28.23
C GLU A 523 18.60 16.08 -27.20
N VAL A 524 19.09 14.86 -27.41
CA VAL A 524 18.88 13.72 -26.51
C VAL A 524 20.19 13.45 -25.77
N ARG A 525 20.17 13.66 -24.46
CA ARG A 525 21.26 13.36 -23.54
C ARG A 525 21.03 11.99 -22.91
N PHE A 526 21.98 11.11 -23.11
CA PHE A 526 21.98 9.77 -22.54
C PHE A 526 22.71 9.76 -21.20
N LYS A 527 22.37 8.82 -20.32
CA LYS A 527 23.01 8.72 -19.00
C LYS A 527 24.49 8.36 -19.05
N ASN A 528 24.94 7.74 -20.14
CA ASN A 528 26.34 7.44 -20.40
C ASN A 528 27.15 8.68 -20.87
N GLY A 529 26.53 9.86 -20.97
CA GLY A 529 27.18 11.09 -21.40
C GLY A 529 27.17 11.35 -22.90
N VAL A 530 26.67 10.41 -23.72
CA VAL A 530 26.44 10.65 -25.15
C VAL A 530 25.36 11.73 -25.33
N VAL A 531 25.56 12.65 -26.28
CA VAL A 531 24.57 13.66 -26.66
C VAL A 531 24.32 13.59 -28.16
N ARG A 532 23.07 13.39 -28.56
CA ARG A 532 22.66 13.34 -29.97
C ARG A 532 21.74 14.50 -30.32
N TYR A 533 21.98 15.12 -31.47
CA TYR A 533 21.14 16.17 -32.03
C TYR A 533 20.36 15.63 -33.24
N ILE A 534 19.05 15.79 -33.19
CA ILE A 534 18.09 15.11 -34.05
C ILE A 534 17.13 16.14 -34.65
N HIS A 535 16.82 16.01 -35.94
CA HIS A 535 15.73 16.73 -36.60
C HIS A 535 14.88 15.77 -37.45
N GLU A 536 13.83 16.27 -38.13
CA GLU A 536 12.94 15.40 -38.94
C GLU A 536 13.66 14.59 -40.05
N GLY A 537 14.87 15.00 -40.47
CA GLY A 537 15.61 14.35 -41.55
C GLY A 537 16.79 13.49 -41.13
N GLY A 538 17.22 13.52 -39.86
CA GLY A 538 18.42 12.78 -39.44
C GLY A 538 18.94 13.14 -38.05
N VAL A 539 19.90 12.33 -37.60
CA VAL A 539 20.90 12.76 -36.62
C VAL A 539 21.90 13.64 -37.37
N PHE A 540 22.13 14.86 -36.87
CA PHE A 540 23.08 15.80 -37.48
C PHE A 540 24.23 16.16 -36.54
N GLY A 541 24.20 15.65 -35.31
CA GLY A 541 25.31 15.75 -34.36
C GLY A 541 25.30 14.59 -33.38
N ASN A 542 26.46 13.99 -33.14
CA ASN A 542 26.66 12.94 -32.15
C ASN A 542 27.94 13.26 -31.37
N ILE A 543 27.78 13.65 -30.11
CA ILE A 543 28.88 13.97 -29.19
C ILE A 543 29.05 12.77 -28.27
N MET A 544 30.20 12.12 -28.34
CA MET A 544 30.58 11.05 -27.42
C MET A 544 30.92 11.62 -26.04
N PRO A 545 30.78 10.84 -24.95
CA PRO A 545 31.27 11.26 -23.65
C PRO A 545 32.77 11.57 -23.71
N PRO A 546 33.29 12.43 -22.81
CA PRO A 546 34.72 12.64 -22.70
C PRO A 546 35.42 11.30 -22.39
N PRO A 547 36.54 10.99 -23.07
CA PRO A 547 37.23 9.71 -22.90
C PRO A 547 37.73 9.55 -21.46
N THR A 548 37.73 8.33 -20.95
CA THR A 548 38.40 8.03 -19.67
C THR A 548 39.91 8.29 -19.79
N PRO A 549 40.66 8.43 -18.68
CA PRO A 549 42.11 8.58 -18.74
C PRO A 549 42.80 7.45 -19.51
N GLU A 550 42.30 6.22 -19.39
CA GLU A 550 42.81 5.04 -20.10
C GLU A 550 42.47 5.08 -21.59
N GLN A 551 41.24 5.45 -21.95
CA GLN A 551 40.85 5.66 -23.35
C GLN A 551 41.65 6.80 -23.98
N SER A 552 41.90 7.87 -23.23
CA SER A 552 42.72 8.99 -23.71
C SER A 552 44.15 8.56 -24.02
N LEU A 553 44.73 7.67 -23.21
CA LEU A 553 46.06 7.10 -23.46
C LEU A 553 46.08 6.20 -24.70
N GLU A 554 45.04 5.38 -24.88
CA GLU A 554 44.89 4.52 -26.06
C GLU A 554 44.61 5.32 -27.34
N ASP A 555 43.75 6.34 -27.26
CA ASP A 555 43.47 7.27 -28.37
C ASP A 555 44.73 8.03 -28.76
N LEU A 556 45.52 8.52 -27.79
CA LEU A 556 46.82 9.14 -28.05
C LEU A 556 47.78 8.17 -28.74
N ARG A 557 47.80 6.90 -28.31
CA ARG A 557 48.61 5.87 -28.94
C ARG A 557 48.17 5.58 -30.37
N GLN A 558 46.86 5.49 -30.63
CA GLN A 558 46.32 5.32 -31.98
C GLN A 558 46.59 6.53 -32.88
N ILE A 559 46.51 7.75 -32.35
CA ILE A 559 46.91 8.97 -33.06
C ILE A 559 48.40 8.94 -33.39
N GLU A 560 49.24 8.47 -32.46
CA GLU A 560 50.67 8.35 -32.68
C GLU A 560 51.00 7.26 -33.73
N GLU A 561 50.34 6.11 -33.66
CA GLU A 561 50.42 5.05 -34.67
C GLU A 561 49.94 5.54 -36.05
N TRP A 562 48.83 6.29 -36.09
CA TRP A 562 48.31 6.91 -37.31
C TRP A 562 49.27 7.96 -37.91
N SER A 563 49.93 8.73 -37.05
CA SER A 563 50.91 9.74 -37.49
C SER A 563 52.10 9.10 -38.22
N LYS A 564 52.41 7.84 -37.89
CA LYS A 564 53.50 7.04 -38.47
C LYS A 564 53.13 6.38 -39.81
N LEU A 565 51.85 6.35 -40.20
CA LEU A 565 51.40 5.81 -41.49
C LEU A 565 51.72 6.76 -42.65
N SER A 566 52.08 6.19 -43.80
CA SER A 566 52.27 6.91 -45.06
C SER A 566 50.95 7.43 -45.65
N ASP A 567 51.03 8.40 -46.56
CA ASP A 567 49.83 9.02 -47.15
C ASP A 567 48.99 8.02 -47.98
N ASP A 568 49.60 6.97 -48.54
CA ASP A 568 48.89 5.92 -49.27
C ASP A 568 48.19 4.93 -48.33
N GLU A 569 48.79 4.61 -47.18
CA GLU A 569 48.16 3.78 -46.13
C GLU A 569 46.96 4.49 -45.51
N LYS A 570 47.07 5.79 -45.22
CA LYS A 570 45.96 6.61 -44.72
C LYS A 570 44.78 6.66 -45.70
N ARG A 571 45.05 6.75 -47.01
CA ARG A 571 44.02 6.77 -48.06
C ARG A 571 43.29 5.43 -48.19
N SER A 572 43.99 4.32 -48.02
CA SER A 572 43.40 2.97 -48.00
C SER A 572 42.41 2.80 -46.84
N THR A 573 42.74 3.30 -45.65
CA THR A 573 41.85 3.17 -44.47
C THR A 573 40.56 3.99 -44.58
N TRP A 574 40.55 5.07 -45.35
CA TRP A 574 39.36 5.93 -45.52
C TRP A 574 38.34 5.39 -46.52
N ALA A 575 38.74 4.51 -47.45
CA ALA A 575 37.87 3.98 -48.50
C ALA A 575 36.69 3.12 -47.97
N ASP A 576 36.80 2.60 -46.74
CA ASP A 576 35.78 1.74 -46.10
C ASP A 576 34.84 2.47 -45.13
N SER A 577 35.02 3.78 -44.89
CA SER A 577 34.25 4.51 -43.87
C SER A 577 32.92 5.06 -44.40
N THR A 578 31.85 4.25 -44.32
CA THR A 578 30.48 4.66 -44.67
C THR A 578 29.79 5.40 -43.51
N PHE A 579 30.10 6.68 -43.30
CA PHE A 579 29.34 7.55 -42.39
C PHE A 579 28.73 8.75 -43.14
N PRO A 580 27.43 8.73 -43.49
CA PRO A 580 26.79 9.87 -44.15
C PRO A 580 26.37 10.91 -43.10
N ILE A 581 27.10 12.02 -43.02
CA ILE A 581 26.69 13.22 -42.26
C ILE A 581 25.67 13.99 -43.11
N VAL A 582 24.43 14.13 -42.64
CA VAL A 582 23.39 14.91 -43.33
C VAL A 582 23.46 16.38 -42.86
N PRO A 583 23.61 17.35 -43.78
CA PRO A 583 23.65 18.76 -43.40
C PRO A 583 22.28 19.28 -42.95
N LEU A 584 22.28 20.13 -41.92
CA LEU A 584 21.10 20.90 -41.49
C LEU A 584 20.57 21.75 -42.64
N LYS A 585 19.27 21.64 -42.95
CA LYS A 585 18.60 22.66 -43.77
C LYS A 585 18.39 23.89 -42.88
N ILE A 586 19.20 24.92 -43.12
CA ILE A 586 19.09 26.25 -42.51
C ILE A 586 17.83 26.93 -43.01
#